data_AF-A0A830EPB5-F1
#
_entry.id   AF-A0A830EPB5-F1
#
_cell.length_a   1.000
_cell.length_b   1.000
_cell.length_c   1.000
_cell.angle_alpha   90.00
_cell.angle_beta   90.00
_cell.angle_gamma   90.00
#
_symmetry.space_group_name_H-M   'P 1'
#
loop_
_entity.id
_entity.type
_entity.pdbx_description
1 polymer ?
#
loop_
_entity_poly.entity_id
_entity_poly.type
_entity_poly.pdbx_seq_one_letter_code
_entity_poly.pdbx_strand_id
1 'polypeptide(L)'
;MKGTLLRMVVVVCVVTSTAGVAAATSGAQGSTADAPDGTPPADLDAASAHADVDIDVEEPQTGDDFLAAFRRLSGQESLSAYSELEVIRTQAVVAVQSGSFDDADRERMRGVLRTLVRFDAAYAAAQNDSLTTSFESATATREAVSGLDSSGSTVYSSLASVALDRFFRSLGERFEQRSRADGISTPEQIDALQRAGEAYRLGGSSERFAEVSVEAEQLESAWARDSQEINESMAATQSFLDRCGATCGSPVNAVSTHTLGVFGLYTDARAASSASSDAVRIAEANNLGDRTTELQTVASDASDTLLSLAIGSALLLFAYAFVLAIPTMIVASRMSAWARDRRAASVGSVLSAMPREVYTDGGE
;
A
#
# COMPACT_ATOMS: atom_id res chain seq x y z
N MET A 1 69.08 27.57 -20.53
CA MET A 1 67.80 27.46 -21.27
C MET A 1 67.47 25.98 -21.37
N LYS A 2 66.57 25.46 -20.50
CA LYS A 2 65.17 25.09 -20.77
C LYS A 2 65.00 24.06 -21.90
N GLY A 3 64.58 22.85 -21.53
CA GLY A 3 64.25 21.76 -22.46
C GLY A 3 63.68 20.51 -21.78
N THR A 4 62.46 20.65 -21.24
CA THR A 4 61.38 19.64 -21.23
C THR A 4 61.68 18.22 -20.69
N LEU A 5 61.56 18.06 -19.37
CA LEU A 5 61.26 16.77 -18.73
C LEU A 5 59.73 16.58 -18.70
N LEU A 6 59.30 15.48 -19.33
CA LEU A 6 57.94 14.98 -19.41
C LEU A 6 57.35 14.83 -17.99
N ARG A 7 56.36 15.67 -17.66
CA ARG A 7 55.48 15.46 -16.50
C ARG A 7 54.46 14.39 -16.87
N MET A 8 54.57 13.21 -16.27
CA MET A 8 53.47 12.25 -16.26
C MET A 8 52.45 12.75 -15.23
N VAL A 9 51.41 13.42 -15.73
CA VAL A 9 50.26 13.85 -14.94
C VAL A 9 49.40 12.61 -14.71
N VAL A 10 49.47 12.04 -13.51
CA VAL A 10 48.42 11.17 -13.00
C VAL A 10 47.33 12.09 -12.49
N VAL A 11 46.24 12.20 -13.25
CA VAL A 11 45.02 12.88 -12.80
C VAL A 11 44.37 11.98 -11.75
N VAL A 12 44.68 12.24 -10.49
CA VAL A 12 43.92 11.72 -9.36
C VAL A 12 42.70 12.64 -9.23
N CYS A 13 41.53 12.18 -9.69
CA CYS A 13 40.26 12.79 -9.31
C CYS A 13 40.02 12.51 -7.83
N VAL A 14 40.57 13.39 -6.98
CA VAL A 14 40.14 13.56 -5.61
C VAL A 14 38.76 14.22 -5.68
N VAL A 15 37.70 13.43 -5.52
CA VAL A 15 36.40 13.99 -5.11
C VAL A 15 36.51 14.28 -3.62
N THR A 16 37.07 15.45 -3.30
CA THR A 16 36.92 16.05 -1.98
C THR A 16 35.48 16.52 -1.85
N SER A 17 34.76 15.86 -0.95
CA SER A 17 33.61 16.40 -0.25
C SER A 17 33.91 17.81 0.25
N THR A 18 33.24 18.80 -0.35
CA THR A 18 33.09 20.12 0.26
C THR A 18 31.76 20.10 1.01
N ALA A 19 31.87 20.05 2.33
CA ALA A 19 30.80 20.47 3.22
C ALA A 19 30.57 21.97 2.99
N GLY A 20 29.53 22.30 2.21
CA GLY A 20 28.96 23.64 2.13
C GLY A 20 27.80 23.74 3.11
N VAL A 21 28.08 24.22 4.32
CA VAL A 21 27.05 24.72 5.24
C VAL A 21 26.47 25.98 4.61
N ALA A 22 25.20 25.92 4.20
CA ALA A 22 24.41 27.11 3.89
C ALA A 22 23.20 27.12 4.85
N ALA A 23 23.40 27.74 6.01
CA ALA A 23 22.32 28.33 6.75
C ALA A 23 21.93 29.64 6.05
N ALA A 24 20.68 29.75 5.60
CA ALA A 24 20.04 31.03 5.36
C ALA A 24 18.57 30.91 5.77
N THR A 25 18.30 31.51 6.92
CA THR A 25 17.00 31.78 7.54
C THR A 25 16.19 32.81 6.73
N SER A 26 14.88 32.57 6.69
CA SER A 26 13.77 33.53 6.87
C SER A 26 13.61 34.76 5.96
N GLY A 27 12.37 34.89 5.44
CA GLY A 27 11.75 36.11 4.92
C GLY A 27 10.74 35.73 3.83
N ALA A 28 9.49 35.32 4.09
CA ALA A 28 8.39 35.96 4.82
C ALA A 28 8.05 37.36 4.32
N GLN A 29 7.00 37.43 3.48
CA GLN A 29 6.01 38.50 3.21
C GLN A 29 5.60 38.35 1.74
N GLY A 30 4.35 38.15 1.36
CA GLY A 30 3.10 38.52 1.99
C GLY A 30 2.28 39.21 0.91
N SER A 31 1.17 38.62 0.50
CA SER A 31 0.05 39.41 -0.03
C SER A 31 -1.25 38.67 0.24
N THR A 32 -1.98 39.27 1.16
CA THR A 32 -3.37 39.08 1.54
C THR A 32 -4.35 39.62 0.49
N ALA A 33 -5.62 39.23 0.67
CA ALA A 33 -6.85 39.78 0.11
C ALA A 33 -7.17 39.31 -1.33
N ASP A 34 -8.36 38.83 -1.68
CA ASP A 34 -9.68 39.06 -1.09
C ASP A 34 -10.56 37.82 -1.28
N ALA A 35 -11.35 37.53 -0.25
CA ALA A 35 -12.64 36.87 -0.40
C ALA A 35 -13.70 37.95 -0.69
N PRO A 36 -14.65 37.67 -1.58
CA PRO A 36 -16.01 38.09 -1.36
C PRO A 36 -16.85 36.87 -1.01
N ASP A 37 -17.30 36.91 0.24
CA ASP A 37 -18.62 36.54 0.70
C ASP A 37 -19.61 36.18 -0.43
N GLY A 38 -20.04 34.92 -0.40
CA GLY A 38 -20.94 34.32 -1.36
C GLY A 38 -21.55 33.08 -0.75
N THR A 39 -22.27 33.28 0.36
CA THR A 39 -23.32 32.36 0.78
C THR A 39 -24.59 32.76 0.03
N PRO A 40 -25.10 31.95 -0.92
CA PRO A 40 -26.52 31.85 -1.19
C PRO A 40 -27.10 30.64 -0.46
N PRO A 41 -28.42 30.67 -0.23
CA PRO A 41 -29.02 30.13 0.97
C PRO A 41 -29.11 28.61 0.95
N ALA A 42 -29.25 28.08 2.17
CA ALA A 42 -29.99 26.88 2.43
C ALA A 42 -31.31 26.86 1.63
N ASP A 43 -31.32 26.09 0.53
CA ASP A 43 -32.50 25.36 0.11
C ASP A 43 -32.39 24.00 0.82
N LEU A 44 -33.00 23.88 1.99
CA LEU A 44 -34.38 23.39 2.15
C LEU A 44 -34.50 21.93 1.73
N ASP A 45 -34.52 21.09 2.77
CA ASP A 45 -35.36 19.90 2.86
C ASP A 45 -35.17 18.80 1.81
N ALA A 46 -34.06 18.08 1.95
CA ALA A 46 -34.08 16.63 1.78
C ALA A 46 -33.10 15.97 2.76
N ALA A 47 -33.05 16.45 4.01
CA ALA A 47 -32.78 15.52 5.09
C ALA A 47 -34.02 14.61 5.13
N SER A 48 -33.97 13.51 4.37
CA SER A 48 -34.93 12.42 4.50
C SER A 48 -35.01 12.13 5.99
N ALA A 49 -36.09 12.61 6.61
CA ALA A 49 -36.42 12.25 7.97
C ALA A 49 -36.72 10.75 7.90
N HIS A 50 -35.67 9.92 8.01
CA HIS A 50 -35.79 8.57 8.50
C HIS A 50 -36.33 8.73 9.92
N ALA A 51 -37.65 8.89 10.03
CA ALA A 51 -38.35 8.60 11.24
C ALA A 51 -38.07 7.12 11.46
N ASP A 52 -37.10 6.84 12.32
CA ASP A 52 -36.77 5.51 12.80
C ASP A 52 -38.03 5.04 13.53
N VAL A 53 -38.94 4.40 12.78
CA VAL A 53 -40.21 3.92 13.32
C VAL A 53 -39.86 2.67 14.10
N ASP A 54 -39.48 2.86 15.36
CA ASP A 54 -39.29 1.75 16.27
C ASP A 54 -40.66 1.10 16.53
N ILE A 55 -40.85 -0.10 15.97
CA ILE A 55 -42.02 -0.94 16.14
C ILE A 55 -41.55 -2.21 16.82
N ASP A 56 -41.95 -2.41 18.07
CA ASP A 56 -41.79 -3.69 18.73
C ASP A 56 -42.72 -4.72 18.07
N VAL A 57 -42.12 -5.75 17.48
CA VAL A 57 -42.81 -6.80 16.72
C VAL A 57 -43.58 -7.76 17.64
N GLU A 58 -43.19 -7.85 18.92
CA GLU A 58 -43.82 -8.75 19.89
C GLU A 58 -44.98 -8.11 20.66
N GLU A 59 -45.05 -6.78 20.69
CA GLU A 59 -46.08 -6.01 21.40
C GLU A 59 -47.50 -6.25 20.84
N PRO A 60 -47.76 -6.29 19.52
CA PRO A 60 -49.12 -6.48 19.00
C PRO A 60 -49.69 -7.86 19.36
N GLN A 61 -50.89 -7.86 19.98
CA GLN A 61 -51.58 -9.09 20.40
C GLN A 61 -52.95 -9.25 19.75
N THR A 62 -53.61 -8.15 19.40
CA THR A 62 -54.94 -8.13 18.79
C THR A 62 -54.90 -7.60 17.36
N GLY A 63 -55.96 -7.85 16.59
CA GLY A 63 -56.07 -7.31 15.23
C GLY A 63 -55.92 -5.78 15.20
N ASP A 64 -56.52 -5.05 16.15
CA ASP A 64 -56.40 -3.59 16.21
C ASP A 64 -54.94 -3.13 16.45
N ASP A 65 -54.17 -3.86 17.25
CA ASP A 65 -52.75 -3.57 17.49
C ASP A 65 -51.92 -3.75 16.20
N PHE A 66 -52.15 -4.86 15.48
CA PHE A 66 -51.48 -5.11 14.20
C PHE A 66 -51.88 -4.08 13.14
N LEU A 67 -53.15 -3.67 13.11
CA LEU A 67 -53.63 -2.64 12.21
C LEU A 67 -52.94 -1.29 12.49
N ALA A 68 -52.74 -0.93 13.76
CA ALA A 68 -51.99 0.27 14.14
C ALA A 68 -50.52 0.16 13.70
N ALA A 69 -49.88 -0.98 13.93
CA ALA A 69 -48.49 -1.23 13.51
C ALA A 69 -48.32 -1.14 11.99
N PHE A 70 -49.16 -1.80 11.20
CA PHE A 70 -49.10 -1.72 9.74
C PHE A 70 -49.39 -0.31 9.20
N ARG A 71 -50.27 0.46 9.84
CA ARG A 71 -50.52 1.85 9.47
C ARG A 71 -49.31 2.75 9.76
N ARG A 72 -48.53 2.48 10.81
CA ARG A 72 -47.29 3.23 11.09
C ARG A 72 -46.21 3.02 10.02
N LEU A 73 -46.17 1.84 9.41
CA LEU A 73 -45.28 1.56 8.27
C LEU A 73 -45.73 2.27 6.98
N SER A 74 -46.92 2.88 6.96
CA SER A 74 -47.43 3.52 5.75
C SER A 74 -46.61 4.73 5.33
N GLY A 75 -46.25 4.77 4.05
CA GLY A 75 -45.47 5.87 3.47
C GLY A 75 -43.97 5.81 3.78
N GLN A 76 -43.48 4.71 4.36
CA GLN A 76 -42.03 4.49 4.46
C GLN A 76 -41.39 4.42 3.08
N GLU A 77 -40.17 4.94 2.97
CA GLU A 77 -39.41 4.99 1.73
C GLU A 77 -39.06 3.58 1.23
N SER A 78 -38.72 2.67 2.16
CA SER A 78 -38.42 1.26 1.86
C SER A 78 -39.57 0.56 1.13
N LEU A 79 -40.81 0.73 1.61
CA LEU A 79 -42.01 0.17 0.98
C LEU A 79 -42.36 0.86 -0.35
N SER A 80 -42.04 2.15 -0.47
CA SER A 80 -42.24 2.91 -1.71
C SER A 80 -41.26 2.47 -2.80
N ALA A 81 -40.01 2.19 -2.43
CA ALA A 81 -38.98 1.68 -3.33
C ALA A 81 -39.22 0.21 -3.73
N TYR A 82 -39.81 -0.59 -2.82
CA TYR A 82 -40.10 -2.01 -3.01
C TYR A 82 -41.60 -2.27 -2.88
N SER A 83 -42.33 -2.01 -3.97
CA SER A 83 -43.80 -2.04 -4.01
C SER A 83 -44.41 -3.40 -3.64
N GLU A 84 -43.66 -4.50 -3.78
CA GLU A 84 -44.09 -5.82 -3.34
C GLU A 84 -44.35 -5.84 -1.81
N LEU A 85 -43.55 -5.11 -1.03
CA LEU A 85 -43.71 -5.01 0.42
C LEU A 85 -44.89 -4.10 0.82
N GLU A 86 -45.13 -3.04 0.04
CA GLU A 86 -46.33 -2.20 0.19
C GLU A 86 -47.63 -2.98 -0.07
N VAL A 87 -47.59 -3.88 -1.06
CA VAL A 87 -48.69 -4.82 -1.34
C VAL A 87 -48.90 -5.75 -0.15
N ILE A 88 -47.82 -6.35 0.40
CA ILE A 88 -47.90 -7.20 1.60
C ILE A 88 -48.54 -6.44 2.76
N ARG A 89 -48.08 -5.22 3.06
CA ARG A 89 -48.62 -4.38 4.13
C ARG A 89 -50.12 -4.12 3.93
N THR A 90 -50.52 -3.78 2.71
CA THR A 90 -51.94 -3.48 2.39
C THR A 90 -52.81 -4.73 2.49
N GLN A 91 -52.33 -5.89 2.04
CA GLN A 91 -53.01 -7.17 2.21
C GLN A 91 -53.13 -7.57 3.69
N ALA A 92 -52.09 -7.35 4.49
CA ALA A 92 -52.11 -7.60 5.93
C ALA A 92 -53.16 -6.73 6.64
N VAL A 93 -53.26 -5.43 6.28
CA VAL A 93 -54.31 -4.53 6.78
C VAL A 93 -55.71 -5.06 6.46
N VAL A 94 -55.94 -5.57 5.26
CA VAL A 94 -57.24 -6.15 4.87
C VAL A 94 -57.52 -7.45 5.62
N ALA A 95 -56.52 -8.32 5.76
CA ALA A 95 -56.65 -9.60 6.45
C ALA A 95 -57.04 -9.42 7.93
N VAL A 96 -56.38 -8.48 8.61
CA VAL A 96 -56.65 -8.14 10.02
C VAL A 96 -58.06 -7.59 10.23
N GLN A 97 -58.62 -6.87 9.25
CA GLN A 97 -59.97 -6.32 9.33
C GLN A 97 -61.07 -7.35 8.99
N SER A 98 -60.70 -8.54 8.53
CA SER A 98 -61.65 -9.56 8.08
C SER A 98 -61.90 -10.62 9.15
N GLY A 99 -63.16 -10.79 9.56
CA GLY A 99 -63.62 -11.94 10.33
C GLY A 99 -63.08 -12.04 11.78
N SER A 100 -62.94 -13.26 12.27
CA SER A 100 -62.40 -13.59 13.59
C SER A 100 -60.87 -13.67 13.54
N PHE A 101 -60.19 -12.95 14.42
CA PHE A 101 -58.73 -12.97 14.54
C PHE A 101 -58.29 -13.99 15.59
N ASP A 102 -57.77 -15.13 15.13
CA ASP A 102 -57.31 -16.21 16.00
C ASP A 102 -55.79 -16.19 16.25
N ASP A 103 -55.28 -17.16 17.00
CA ASP A 103 -53.85 -17.25 17.31
C ASP A 103 -52.98 -17.57 16.09
N ALA A 104 -53.54 -18.24 15.07
CA ALA A 104 -52.82 -18.52 13.83
C ALA A 104 -52.68 -17.25 12.99
N ASP A 105 -53.73 -16.43 12.93
CA ASP A 105 -53.68 -15.11 12.30
C ASP A 105 -52.71 -14.17 13.03
N ARG A 106 -52.68 -14.22 14.36
CA ARG A 106 -51.71 -13.47 15.19
C ARG A 106 -50.26 -13.82 14.83
N GLU A 107 -49.92 -15.11 14.80
CA GLU A 107 -48.56 -15.54 14.47
C GLU A 107 -48.19 -15.20 13.03
N ARG A 108 -49.15 -15.34 12.10
CA ARG A 108 -48.97 -14.93 10.71
C ARG A 108 -48.66 -13.44 10.59
N MET A 109 -49.49 -12.57 11.20
CA MET A 109 -49.31 -11.13 11.12
C MET A 109 -48.03 -10.67 11.83
N ARG A 110 -47.63 -11.34 12.91
CA ARG A 110 -46.33 -11.12 13.55
C ARG A 110 -45.17 -11.43 12.61
N GLY A 111 -45.22 -12.55 11.88
CA GLY A 111 -44.22 -12.87 10.88
C GLY A 111 -44.13 -11.83 9.75
N VAL A 112 -45.29 -11.32 9.29
CA VAL A 112 -45.36 -10.29 8.26
C VAL A 112 -44.77 -8.98 8.78
N LEU A 113 -45.19 -8.53 9.97
CA LEU A 113 -44.68 -7.32 10.61
C LEU A 113 -43.16 -7.40 10.81
N ARG A 114 -42.66 -8.55 11.32
CA ARG A 114 -41.22 -8.81 11.49
C ARG A 114 -40.46 -8.63 10.19
N THR A 115 -41.01 -9.17 9.10
CA THR A 115 -40.39 -9.09 7.78
C THR A 115 -40.30 -7.65 7.29
N LEU A 116 -41.39 -6.88 7.39
CA LEU A 116 -41.43 -5.49 6.94
C LEU A 116 -40.48 -4.60 7.76
N VAL A 117 -40.50 -4.73 9.10
CA VAL A 117 -39.64 -3.95 10.00
C VAL A 117 -38.16 -4.28 9.77
N ARG A 118 -37.79 -5.56 9.62
CA ARG A 118 -36.40 -5.94 9.34
C ARG A 118 -35.93 -5.46 7.97
N PHE A 119 -36.79 -5.53 6.95
CA PHE A 119 -36.46 -4.99 5.64
C PHE A 119 -36.24 -3.48 5.69
N ASP A 120 -37.10 -2.73 6.40
CA ASP A 120 -36.96 -1.29 6.57
C ASP A 120 -35.63 -0.93 7.24
N ALA A 121 -35.24 -1.67 8.29
CA ALA A 121 -33.93 -1.52 8.93
C ALA A 121 -32.76 -1.84 7.97
N ALA A 122 -32.88 -2.90 7.15
CA ALA A 122 -31.89 -3.23 6.14
C ALA A 122 -31.75 -2.12 5.08
N TYR A 123 -32.88 -1.57 4.63
CA TYR A 123 -32.94 -0.48 3.66
C TYR A 123 -32.33 0.80 4.24
N ALA A 124 -32.70 1.19 5.46
CA ALA A 124 -32.14 2.36 6.15
C ALA A 124 -30.61 2.24 6.35
N ALA A 125 -30.12 1.05 6.71
CA ALA A 125 -28.67 0.81 6.80
C ALA A 125 -27.97 1.00 5.44
N ALA A 126 -28.61 0.59 4.34
CA ALA A 126 -28.12 0.86 3.00
C ALA A 126 -28.10 2.35 2.70
N GLN A 127 -29.16 3.11 3.02
CA GLN A 127 -29.21 4.54 2.73
C GLN A 127 -28.14 5.34 3.50
N ASN A 128 -27.75 4.87 4.69
CA ASN A 128 -26.68 5.45 5.50
C ASN A 128 -25.27 4.91 5.15
N ASP A 129 -25.07 4.40 3.93
CA ASP A 129 -23.82 3.81 3.41
C ASP A 129 -23.22 2.67 4.28
N SER A 130 -24.02 2.09 5.17
CA SER A 130 -23.63 0.96 6.02
C SER A 130 -23.94 -0.37 5.31
N LEU A 131 -23.29 -0.60 4.16
CA LEU A 131 -23.56 -1.73 3.26
C LEU A 131 -23.45 -3.10 3.93
N THR A 132 -22.43 -3.30 4.78
CA THR A 132 -22.25 -4.58 5.51
C THR A 132 -23.42 -4.86 6.44
N THR A 133 -23.80 -3.88 7.27
CA THR A 133 -24.95 -3.98 8.16
C THR A 133 -26.25 -4.21 7.39
N SER A 134 -26.43 -3.51 6.27
CA SER A 134 -27.57 -3.68 5.37
C SER A 134 -27.65 -5.11 4.83
N PHE A 135 -26.53 -5.65 4.36
CA PHE A 135 -26.43 -7.01 3.82
C PHE A 135 -26.72 -8.09 4.88
N GLU A 136 -26.18 -7.96 6.09
CA GLU A 136 -26.46 -8.86 7.21
C GLU A 136 -27.94 -8.81 7.61
N SER A 137 -28.52 -7.60 7.71
CA SER A 137 -29.94 -7.41 8.03
C SER A 137 -30.86 -7.98 6.93
N ALA A 138 -30.51 -7.80 5.65
CA ALA A 138 -31.24 -8.40 4.53
C ALA A 138 -31.22 -9.93 4.58
N THR A 139 -30.07 -10.51 4.95
CA THR A 139 -29.91 -11.96 5.10
C THR A 139 -30.79 -12.49 6.24
N ALA A 140 -30.79 -11.82 7.38
CA ALA A 140 -31.70 -12.12 8.49
C ALA A 140 -33.19 -11.91 8.16
N THR A 141 -33.49 -10.99 7.22
CA THR A 141 -34.84 -10.78 6.70
C THR A 141 -35.27 -11.96 5.82
N ARG A 142 -34.36 -12.49 4.97
CA ARG A 142 -34.64 -13.69 4.18
C ARG A 142 -34.98 -14.91 5.05
N GLU A 143 -34.29 -15.09 6.17
CA GLU A 143 -34.64 -16.15 7.13
C GLU A 143 -36.05 -15.98 7.70
N ALA A 144 -36.45 -14.74 8.03
CA ALA A 144 -37.82 -14.44 8.48
C ALA A 144 -38.86 -14.75 7.40
N VAL A 145 -38.55 -14.45 6.13
CA VAL A 145 -39.39 -14.78 4.97
C VAL A 145 -39.54 -16.30 4.79
N SER A 146 -38.49 -17.08 5.00
CA SER A 146 -38.58 -18.55 5.00
C SER A 146 -39.48 -19.09 6.13
N GLY A 147 -39.50 -18.40 7.28
CA GLY A 147 -40.44 -18.69 8.36
C GLY A 147 -41.91 -18.46 7.97
N LEU A 148 -42.19 -17.40 7.19
CA LEU A 148 -43.54 -17.15 6.64
C LEU A 148 -44.00 -18.28 5.73
N ASP A 149 -43.12 -18.79 4.86
CA ASP A 149 -43.43 -19.89 3.95
C ASP A 149 -43.82 -21.17 4.72
N SER A 150 -43.03 -21.48 5.76
CA SER A 150 -43.24 -22.63 6.64
C SER A 150 -44.55 -22.56 7.43
N SER A 151 -45.05 -21.35 7.70
CA SER A 151 -46.35 -21.13 8.38
C SER A 151 -47.57 -21.19 7.45
N GLY A 152 -47.37 -21.54 6.17
CA GLY A 152 -48.43 -21.63 5.16
C GLY A 152 -48.80 -20.29 4.52
N SER A 153 -47.96 -19.26 4.70
CA SER A 153 -48.19 -17.90 4.19
C SER A 153 -47.44 -17.64 2.89
N THR A 154 -47.63 -18.53 1.92
CA THR A 154 -46.87 -18.59 0.66
C THR A 154 -46.97 -17.33 -0.20
N VAL A 155 -48.11 -16.62 -0.12
CA VAL A 155 -48.30 -15.36 -0.87
C VAL A 155 -47.40 -14.25 -0.34
N TYR A 156 -47.32 -14.09 0.99
CA TYR A 156 -46.46 -13.11 1.62
C TYR A 156 -44.98 -13.46 1.43
N SER A 157 -44.61 -14.74 1.61
CA SER A 157 -43.22 -15.18 1.42
C SER A 157 -42.74 -14.97 -0.02
N SER A 158 -43.59 -15.25 -1.01
CA SER A 158 -43.26 -15.07 -2.43
C SER A 158 -43.02 -13.60 -2.79
N LEU A 159 -43.92 -12.70 -2.38
CA LEU A 159 -43.77 -11.27 -2.64
C LEU A 159 -42.53 -10.69 -1.92
N ALA A 160 -42.31 -11.09 -0.67
CA ALA A 160 -41.15 -10.61 0.09
C ALA A 160 -39.83 -11.13 -0.50
N SER A 161 -39.82 -12.37 -1.02
CA SER A 161 -38.65 -12.94 -1.70
C SER A 161 -38.30 -12.14 -2.95
N VAL A 162 -39.30 -11.75 -3.76
CA VAL A 162 -39.05 -10.91 -4.95
C VAL A 162 -38.46 -9.55 -4.57
N ALA A 163 -38.98 -8.90 -3.54
CA ALA A 163 -38.41 -7.64 -3.03
C ALA A 163 -36.96 -7.83 -2.54
N LEU A 164 -36.70 -8.87 -1.76
CA LEU A 164 -35.36 -9.18 -1.26
C LEU A 164 -34.39 -9.47 -2.41
N ASP A 165 -34.79 -10.24 -3.41
CA ASP A 165 -33.93 -10.55 -4.54
C ASP A 165 -33.52 -9.28 -5.30
N ARG A 166 -34.46 -8.34 -5.49
CA ARG A 166 -34.16 -7.01 -6.06
C ARG A 166 -33.23 -6.20 -5.15
N PHE A 167 -33.45 -6.23 -3.83
CA PHE A 167 -32.61 -5.53 -2.86
C PHE A 167 -31.17 -6.06 -2.85
N PHE A 168 -30.99 -7.38 -2.87
CA PHE A 168 -29.69 -8.02 -2.96
C PHE A 168 -28.95 -7.69 -4.26
N ARG A 169 -29.64 -7.59 -5.40
CA ARG A 169 -29.02 -7.10 -6.65
C ARG A 169 -28.52 -5.66 -6.49
N SER A 170 -29.32 -4.78 -5.90
CA SER A 170 -28.90 -3.40 -5.63
C SER A 170 -27.71 -3.32 -4.67
N LEU A 171 -27.68 -4.16 -3.62
CA LEU A 171 -26.50 -4.28 -2.75
C LEU A 171 -25.27 -4.77 -3.51
N GLY A 172 -25.43 -5.75 -4.40
CA GLY A 172 -24.36 -6.24 -5.27
C GLY A 172 -23.74 -5.13 -6.11
N GLU A 173 -24.57 -4.32 -6.76
CA GLU A 173 -24.13 -3.16 -7.55
C GLU A 173 -23.36 -2.14 -6.70
N ARG A 174 -23.81 -1.87 -5.46
CA ARG A 174 -23.14 -0.92 -4.56
C ARG A 174 -21.81 -1.44 -4.02
N PHE A 175 -21.70 -2.74 -3.71
CA PHE A 175 -20.43 -3.34 -3.34
C PHE A 175 -19.45 -3.36 -4.52
N GLU A 176 -19.92 -3.65 -5.74
CA GLU A 176 -19.12 -3.58 -6.96
C GLU A 176 -18.69 -2.14 -7.29
N GLN A 177 -19.53 -1.15 -7.01
CA GLN A 177 -19.13 0.25 -7.11
C GLN A 177 -18.06 0.61 -6.08
N ARG A 178 -18.19 0.11 -4.85
CA ARG A 178 -17.20 0.32 -3.78
C ARG A 178 -15.86 -0.30 -4.10
N SER A 179 -15.81 -1.48 -4.72
CA SER A 179 -14.54 -2.09 -5.14
C SER A 179 -13.79 -1.26 -6.18
N ARG A 180 -14.49 -0.38 -6.90
CA ARG A 180 -13.92 0.53 -7.89
C ARG A 180 -13.71 1.95 -7.37
N ALA A 181 -13.90 2.20 -6.08
CA ALA A 181 -13.72 3.52 -5.50
C ALA A 181 -12.25 3.96 -5.55
N ASP A 182 -11.99 5.25 -5.75
CA ASP A 182 -10.63 5.76 -5.72
C ASP A 182 -10.03 5.63 -4.32
N GLY A 183 -8.77 5.18 -4.23
CA GLY A 183 -8.04 5.13 -2.97
C GLY A 183 -8.43 3.98 -2.02
N ILE A 184 -9.16 2.97 -2.50
CA ILE A 184 -9.38 1.72 -1.78
C ILE A 184 -8.17 0.78 -1.90
N SER A 185 -7.85 0.05 -0.83
CA SER A 185 -6.73 -0.92 -0.85
C SER A 185 -7.11 -2.22 -1.57
N THR A 186 -6.16 -2.92 -2.20
CA THR A 186 -6.44 -4.19 -2.89
C THR A 186 -7.19 -5.22 -2.01
N PRO A 187 -6.82 -5.43 -0.73
CA PRO A 187 -7.58 -6.32 0.15
C PRO A 187 -9.06 -5.91 0.35
N GLU A 188 -9.32 -4.61 0.47
CA GLU A 188 -10.69 -4.09 0.59
C GLU A 188 -11.46 -4.20 -0.73
N GLN A 189 -10.79 -4.07 -1.88
CA GLN A 189 -11.38 -4.33 -3.19
C GLN A 189 -11.85 -5.79 -3.29
N ILE A 190 -11.02 -6.73 -2.84
CA ILE A 190 -11.34 -8.16 -2.82
C ILE A 190 -12.56 -8.42 -1.91
N ASP A 191 -12.57 -7.91 -0.68
CA ASP A 191 -13.73 -8.08 0.23
C ASP A 191 -15.02 -7.49 -0.38
N ALA A 192 -14.94 -6.31 -1.00
CA ALA A 192 -16.07 -5.69 -1.67
C ALA A 192 -16.57 -6.54 -2.86
N LEU A 193 -15.68 -7.06 -3.72
CA LEU A 193 -16.05 -7.94 -4.82
C LEU A 193 -16.67 -9.26 -4.31
N GLN A 194 -16.11 -9.87 -3.27
CA GLN A 194 -16.65 -11.10 -2.67
C GLN A 194 -18.07 -10.88 -2.13
N ARG A 195 -18.31 -9.76 -1.43
CA ARG A 195 -19.65 -9.37 -0.96
C ARG A 195 -20.60 -9.06 -2.12
N ALA A 196 -20.12 -8.40 -3.17
CA ALA A 196 -20.90 -8.14 -4.38
C ALA A 196 -21.35 -9.46 -5.04
N GLY A 197 -20.43 -10.41 -5.20
CA GLY A 197 -20.70 -11.74 -5.72
C GLY A 197 -21.76 -12.47 -4.89
N GLU A 198 -21.58 -12.50 -3.57
CA GLU A 198 -22.55 -13.12 -2.66
C GLU A 198 -23.94 -12.46 -2.75
N ALA A 199 -24.00 -11.13 -2.79
CA ALA A 199 -25.25 -10.39 -2.97
C ALA A 199 -25.90 -10.70 -4.32
N TYR A 200 -25.15 -10.80 -5.42
CA TYR A 200 -25.70 -11.21 -6.71
C TYR A 200 -26.20 -12.66 -6.71
N ARG A 201 -25.47 -13.58 -6.06
CA ARG A 201 -25.90 -14.98 -5.89
C ARG A 201 -27.24 -15.04 -5.16
N LEU A 202 -27.32 -14.32 -4.04
CA LEU A 202 -28.53 -14.20 -3.23
C LEU A 202 -29.66 -13.49 -3.99
N GLY A 203 -29.36 -12.52 -4.84
CA GLY A 203 -30.35 -11.84 -5.69
C GLY A 203 -30.77 -12.64 -6.92
N GLY A 204 -30.25 -13.84 -7.14
CA GLY A 204 -30.55 -14.68 -8.31
C GLY A 204 -29.94 -14.15 -9.62
N SER A 205 -28.91 -13.31 -9.55
CA SER A 205 -28.18 -12.76 -10.70
C SER A 205 -26.94 -13.61 -11.01
N SER A 206 -27.15 -14.80 -11.57
CA SER A 206 -26.10 -15.80 -11.75
C SER A 206 -24.97 -15.37 -12.69
N GLU A 207 -25.29 -14.61 -13.75
CA GLU A 207 -24.30 -14.09 -14.70
C GLU A 207 -23.35 -13.10 -14.01
N ARG A 208 -23.90 -12.12 -13.28
CA ARG A 208 -23.11 -11.14 -12.51
C ARG A 208 -22.33 -11.77 -11.39
N PHE A 209 -22.91 -12.75 -10.69
CA PHE A 209 -22.18 -13.53 -9.69
C PHE A 209 -20.94 -14.20 -10.30
N ALA A 210 -21.06 -14.85 -11.46
CA ALA A 210 -19.94 -15.52 -12.10
C ALA A 210 -18.85 -14.52 -12.54
N GLU A 211 -19.24 -13.38 -13.13
CA GLU A 211 -18.31 -12.33 -13.55
C GLU A 211 -17.50 -11.78 -12.37
N VAL A 212 -18.19 -11.33 -11.32
CA VAL A 212 -17.56 -10.73 -10.13
C VAL A 212 -16.73 -11.75 -9.34
N SER A 213 -17.15 -13.01 -9.29
CA SER A 213 -16.38 -14.06 -8.61
C SER A 213 -15.05 -14.32 -9.31
N VAL A 214 -15.05 -14.35 -10.65
CA VAL A 214 -13.81 -14.51 -11.43
C VAL A 214 -12.88 -13.31 -11.22
N GLU A 215 -13.43 -12.09 -11.19
CA GLU A 215 -12.64 -10.89 -10.90
C GLU A 215 -12.01 -10.94 -9.50
N ALA A 216 -12.81 -11.32 -8.49
CA ALA A 216 -12.33 -11.48 -7.12
C ALA A 216 -11.21 -12.54 -7.01
N GLU A 217 -11.38 -13.71 -7.63
CA GLU A 217 -10.38 -14.79 -7.62
C GLU A 217 -9.07 -14.39 -8.31
N GLN A 218 -9.17 -13.67 -9.44
CA GLN A 218 -7.98 -13.18 -10.15
C GLN A 218 -7.21 -12.17 -9.31
N LEU A 219 -7.93 -11.24 -8.68
CA LEU A 219 -7.35 -10.22 -7.82
C LEU A 219 -6.75 -10.83 -6.55
N GLU A 220 -7.42 -11.80 -5.94
CA GLU A 220 -6.94 -12.55 -4.78
C GLU A 220 -5.66 -13.34 -5.10
N SER A 221 -5.60 -14.00 -6.26
CA SER A 221 -4.41 -14.71 -6.72
C SER A 221 -3.23 -13.77 -7.02
N ALA A 222 -3.50 -12.59 -7.59
CA ALA A 222 -2.49 -11.55 -7.77
C ALA A 222 -1.98 -11.04 -6.40
N TRP A 223 -2.90 -10.69 -5.51
CA TRP A 223 -2.59 -10.21 -4.17
C TRP A 223 -1.82 -11.23 -3.33
N ALA A 224 -2.15 -12.52 -3.43
CA ALA A 224 -1.43 -13.57 -2.70
C ALA A 224 0.06 -13.63 -3.11
N ARG A 225 0.36 -13.45 -4.40
CA ARG A 225 1.74 -13.40 -4.91
C ARG A 225 2.45 -12.14 -4.43
N ASP A 226 1.80 -10.97 -4.55
CA ASP A 226 2.34 -9.69 -4.12
C ASP A 226 2.63 -9.67 -2.61
N SER A 227 1.71 -10.19 -1.81
CA SER A 227 1.87 -10.33 -0.35
C SER A 227 3.03 -11.26 0.00
N GLN A 228 3.17 -12.38 -0.71
CA GLN A 228 4.32 -13.27 -0.54
C GLN A 228 5.63 -12.55 -0.88
N GLU A 229 5.69 -11.83 -2.00
CA GLU A 229 6.89 -11.10 -2.43
C GLU A 229 7.28 -9.99 -1.44
N ILE A 230 6.31 -9.26 -0.88
CA ILE A 230 6.52 -8.29 0.21
C ILE A 230 7.13 -9.00 1.43
N ASN A 231 6.56 -10.12 1.86
CA ASN A 231 7.00 -10.84 3.04
C ASN A 231 8.41 -11.44 2.88
N GLU A 232 8.72 -12.03 1.72
CA GLU A 232 10.04 -12.55 1.39
C GLU A 232 11.08 -11.43 1.33
N SER A 233 10.75 -10.30 0.71
CA SER A 233 11.63 -9.13 0.61
C SER A 233 11.93 -8.51 1.98
N MET A 234 10.92 -8.43 2.86
CA MET A 234 11.11 -7.98 4.24
C MET A 234 11.97 -8.96 5.04
N ALA A 235 11.70 -10.27 4.94
CA ALA A 235 12.46 -11.28 5.67
C ALA A 235 13.93 -11.29 5.24
N ALA A 236 14.21 -11.16 3.94
CA ALA A 236 15.56 -11.06 3.40
C ALA A 236 16.27 -9.79 3.91
N THR A 237 15.57 -8.65 3.93
CA THR A 237 16.11 -7.38 4.41
C THR A 237 16.40 -7.43 5.90
N GLN A 238 15.45 -7.89 6.72
CA GLN A 238 15.61 -8.00 8.17
C GLN A 238 16.74 -8.96 8.52
N SER A 239 16.81 -10.13 7.88
CA SER A 239 17.92 -11.08 8.04
C SER A 239 19.28 -10.48 7.69
N PHE A 240 19.33 -9.58 6.69
CA PHE A 240 20.54 -8.82 6.40
C PHE A 240 20.85 -7.81 7.52
N LEU A 241 19.89 -6.98 7.91
CA LEU A 241 20.07 -5.95 8.94
C LEU A 241 20.49 -6.57 10.29
N ASP A 242 19.88 -7.67 10.68
CA ASP A 242 20.22 -8.42 11.91
C ASP A 242 21.64 -8.98 11.87
N ARG A 243 22.05 -9.55 10.74
CA ARG A 243 23.44 -10.04 10.53
C ARG A 243 24.44 -8.89 10.50
N CYS A 244 24.06 -7.74 9.95
CA CYS A 244 24.91 -6.57 9.87
C CYS A 244 25.08 -5.88 11.24
N GLY A 245 24.01 -5.81 12.03
CA GLY A 245 23.97 -5.25 13.38
C GLY A 245 24.68 -3.89 13.51
N ALA A 246 25.22 -3.62 14.70
CA ALA A 246 26.01 -2.41 14.97
C ALA A 246 27.36 -2.39 14.22
N THR A 247 27.81 -3.52 13.69
CA THR A 247 29.07 -3.66 12.96
C THR A 247 29.05 -2.97 11.60
N CYS A 248 27.90 -2.85 10.96
CA CYS A 248 27.75 -2.12 9.69
C CYS A 248 27.37 -0.64 9.85
N GLY A 249 26.99 -0.21 11.07
CA GLY A 249 26.58 1.17 11.36
C GLY A 249 27.71 2.20 11.27
N SER A 250 28.96 1.77 11.11
CA SER A 250 30.10 2.66 10.84
C SER A 250 31.04 2.05 9.81
N PRO A 251 31.50 2.83 8.81
CA PRO A 251 32.42 2.35 7.79
C PRO A 251 33.73 1.83 8.39
N VAL A 252 34.21 2.44 9.48
CA VAL A 252 35.44 2.03 10.16
C VAL A 252 35.24 0.68 10.87
N ASN A 253 34.08 0.49 11.52
CA ASN A 253 33.78 -0.70 12.29
C ASN A 253 33.50 -1.92 11.38
N ALA A 254 32.86 -1.67 10.23
CA ALA A 254 32.63 -2.67 9.20
C ALA A 254 33.95 -3.20 8.64
N VAL A 255 34.88 -2.28 8.33
CA VAL A 255 36.20 -2.59 7.82
C VAL A 255 37.06 -3.31 8.85
N SER A 256 37.08 -2.85 10.11
CA SER A 256 37.88 -3.48 11.16
C SER A 256 37.40 -4.88 11.52
N THR A 257 36.10 -5.13 11.45
CA THR A 257 35.50 -6.39 11.87
C THR A 257 35.51 -7.43 10.74
N HIS A 258 35.18 -7.02 9.51
CA HIS A 258 34.97 -7.95 8.41
C HIS A 258 36.12 -7.98 7.39
N THR A 259 37.06 -7.03 7.44
CA THR A 259 38.23 -6.95 6.54
C THR A 259 37.87 -7.15 5.06
N LEU A 260 38.21 -8.29 4.46
CA LEU A 260 37.91 -8.62 3.05
C LEU A 260 36.44 -9.02 2.82
N GLY A 261 35.69 -9.41 3.85
CA GLY A 261 34.27 -9.77 3.78
C GLY A 261 33.33 -8.59 3.50
N VAL A 262 33.82 -7.34 3.57
CA VAL A 262 33.04 -6.13 3.32
C VAL A 262 32.46 -6.09 1.90
N PHE A 263 33.14 -6.67 0.91
CA PHE A 263 32.62 -6.74 -0.46
C PHE A 263 31.38 -7.63 -0.58
N GLY A 264 31.33 -8.75 0.16
CA GLY A 264 30.15 -9.62 0.22
C GLY A 264 28.99 -8.95 0.98
N LEU A 265 29.29 -8.26 2.08
CA LEU A 265 28.29 -7.47 2.80
C LEU A 265 27.72 -6.35 1.95
N TYR A 266 28.53 -5.71 1.10
CA TYR A 266 28.05 -4.70 0.17
C TYR A 266 27.12 -5.28 -0.92
N THR A 267 27.43 -6.46 -1.46
CA THR A 267 26.52 -7.12 -2.42
C THR A 267 25.21 -7.53 -1.76
N ASP A 268 25.26 -8.03 -0.52
CA ASP A 268 24.08 -8.39 0.27
C ASP A 268 23.24 -7.14 0.59
N ALA A 269 23.88 -6.04 0.98
CA ALA A 269 23.22 -4.76 1.22
C ALA A 269 22.49 -4.25 -0.02
N ARG A 270 23.08 -4.43 -1.21
CA ARG A 270 22.46 -4.03 -2.49
C ARG A 270 21.23 -4.88 -2.80
N ALA A 271 21.30 -6.19 -2.54
CA ALA A 271 20.15 -7.07 -2.69
C ALA A 271 19.02 -6.69 -1.70
N ALA A 272 19.35 -6.44 -0.43
CA ALA A 272 18.39 -6.03 0.59
C ALA A 272 17.73 -4.67 0.26
N SER A 273 18.51 -3.69 -0.21
CA SER A 273 17.99 -2.38 -0.64
C SER A 273 17.06 -2.50 -1.85
N SER A 274 17.39 -3.35 -2.84
CA SER A 274 16.50 -3.63 -3.97
C SER A 274 15.19 -4.27 -3.51
N ALA A 275 15.27 -5.34 -2.70
CA ALA A 275 14.11 -6.06 -2.20
C ALA A 275 13.18 -5.15 -1.38
N SER A 276 13.73 -4.30 -0.52
CA SER A 276 12.94 -3.32 0.25
C SER A 276 12.22 -2.31 -0.66
N SER A 277 12.89 -1.85 -1.71
CA SER A 277 12.30 -0.91 -2.68
C SER A 277 11.19 -1.56 -3.49
N ASP A 278 11.37 -2.82 -3.89
CA ASP A 278 10.35 -3.61 -4.58
C ASP A 278 9.12 -3.80 -3.68
N ALA A 279 9.31 -4.12 -2.39
CA ALA A 279 8.23 -4.24 -1.41
C ALA A 279 7.45 -2.92 -1.23
N VAL A 280 8.14 -1.77 -1.14
CA VAL A 280 7.48 -0.45 -1.08
C VAL A 280 6.66 -0.21 -2.34
N ARG A 281 7.21 -0.48 -3.53
CA ARG A 281 6.52 -0.28 -4.80
C ARG A 281 5.25 -1.15 -4.90
N ILE A 282 5.32 -2.42 -4.48
CA ILE A 282 4.16 -3.33 -4.48
C ILE A 282 3.11 -2.83 -3.47
N ALA A 283 3.53 -2.37 -2.29
CA ALA A 283 2.62 -1.82 -1.29
C ALA A 283 1.95 -0.51 -1.74
N GLU A 284 2.66 0.35 -2.46
CA GLU A 284 2.11 1.55 -3.11
C GLU A 284 1.12 1.19 -4.21
N ALA A 285 1.48 0.23 -5.07
CA ALA A 285 0.60 -0.24 -6.15
C ALA A 285 -0.71 -0.85 -5.63
N ASN A 286 -0.66 -1.49 -4.46
CA ASN A 286 -1.83 -2.07 -3.77
C ASN A 286 -2.48 -1.12 -2.75
N ASN A 287 -1.99 0.13 -2.68
CA ASN A 287 -2.52 1.20 -1.83
C ASN A 287 -2.65 0.83 -0.35
N LEU A 288 -1.58 0.28 0.23
CA LEU A 288 -1.55 -0.23 1.62
C LEU A 288 -1.22 0.83 2.69
N GLY A 289 -1.29 2.13 2.36
CA GLY A 289 -1.19 3.27 3.29
C GLY A 289 -0.16 3.14 4.42
N ASP A 290 -0.62 2.75 5.60
CA ASP A 290 0.19 2.58 6.81
C ASP A 290 1.34 1.58 6.61
N ARG A 291 1.08 0.46 5.93
CA ARG A 291 2.10 -0.57 5.68
C ARG A 291 3.18 -0.06 4.74
N THR A 292 2.84 0.78 3.78
CA THR A 292 3.80 1.44 2.89
C THR A 292 4.76 2.33 3.70
N THR A 293 4.24 3.08 4.69
CA THR A 293 5.05 3.95 5.55
C THR A 293 6.04 3.14 6.41
N GLU A 294 5.60 2.01 6.95
CA GLU A 294 6.48 1.07 7.67
C GLU A 294 7.58 0.51 6.76
N LEU A 295 7.22 0.06 5.55
CA LEU A 295 8.15 -0.46 4.56
C LEU A 295 9.18 0.59 4.11
N GLN A 296 8.77 1.86 3.97
CA GLN A 296 9.67 2.97 3.64
C GLN A 296 10.72 3.21 4.72
N THR A 297 10.37 3.02 6.00
CA THR A 297 11.33 3.11 7.11
C THR A 297 12.40 2.02 6.99
N VAL A 298 11.98 0.78 6.75
CA VAL A 298 12.89 -0.36 6.56
C VAL A 298 13.79 -0.17 5.33
N ALA A 299 13.21 0.35 4.23
CA ALA A 299 13.97 0.67 3.01
C ALA A 299 15.03 1.75 3.25
N SER A 300 14.72 2.77 4.06
CA SER A 300 15.66 3.82 4.45
C SER A 300 16.84 3.24 5.23
N ASP A 301 16.56 2.40 6.24
CA ASP A 301 17.60 1.76 7.05
C ASP A 301 18.54 0.88 6.21
N ALA A 302 17.99 0.13 5.26
CA ALA A 302 18.76 -0.68 4.31
C ALA A 302 19.65 0.18 3.39
N SER A 303 19.11 1.32 2.91
CA SER A 303 19.85 2.27 2.06
C SER A 303 21.00 2.95 2.82
N ASP A 304 20.76 3.39 4.05
CA ASP A 304 21.79 4.01 4.90
C ASP A 304 22.91 3.02 5.23
N THR A 305 22.54 1.76 5.48
CA THR A 305 23.51 0.67 5.69
C THR A 305 24.35 0.42 4.44
N LEU A 306 23.72 0.41 3.26
CA LEU A 306 24.43 0.30 1.98
C LEU A 306 25.41 1.44 1.76
N LEU A 307 25.01 2.69 2.06
CA LEU A 307 25.88 3.86 1.93
C LEU A 307 27.09 3.77 2.86
N SER A 308 26.87 3.37 4.12
CA SER A 308 27.95 3.13 5.10
C SER A 308 28.95 2.08 4.60
N LEU A 309 28.46 0.94 4.09
CA LEU A 309 29.30 -0.13 3.54
C LEU A 309 30.02 0.30 2.26
N ALA A 310 29.38 1.08 1.39
CA ALA A 310 30.01 1.64 0.20
C ALA A 310 31.20 2.52 0.57
N ILE A 311 31.03 3.44 1.53
CA ILE A 311 32.11 4.30 2.05
C ILE A 311 33.22 3.45 2.68
N GLY A 312 32.87 2.45 3.49
CA GLY A 312 33.84 1.52 4.07
C GLY A 312 34.67 0.77 3.02
N SER A 313 34.02 0.29 1.95
CA SER A 313 34.70 -0.39 0.84
C SER A 313 35.66 0.54 0.08
N ALA A 314 35.28 1.80 -0.14
CA ALA A 314 36.13 2.80 -0.78
C ALA A 314 37.37 3.12 0.06
N LEU A 315 37.21 3.23 1.39
CA LEU A 315 38.32 3.45 2.33
C LEU A 315 39.30 2.27 2.31
N LEU A 316 38.80 1.02 2.26
CA LEU A 316 39.64 -0.17 2.13
C LEU A 316 40.45 -0.18 0.83
N LEU A 317 39.80 0.13 -0.30
CA LEU A 317 40.49 0.22 -1.59
C LEU A 317 41.58 1.30 -1.57
N PHE A 318 41.30 2.45 -0.96
CA PHE A 318 42.27 3.53 -0.81
C PHE A 318 43.46 3.12 0.07
N ALA A 319 43.20 2.47 1.20
CA ALA A 319 44.24 1.96 2.08
C ALA A 319 45.13 0.92 1.38
N TYR A 320 44.52 -0.01 0.63
CA TYR A 320 45.24 -1.02 -0.13
C TYR A 320 46.09 -0.40 -1.25
N ALA A 321 45.53 0.56 -2.00
CA ALA A 321 46.27 1.31 -3.01
C ALA A 321 47.46 2.06 -2.41
N PHE A 322 47.31 2.64 -1.22
CA PHE A 322 48.40 3.32 -0.51
C PHE A 322 49.51 2.35 -0.10
N VAL A 323 49.16 1.18 0.44
CA VAL A 323 50.12 0.12 0.79
C VAL A 323 50.89 -0.37 -0.43
N LEU A 324 50.26 -0.47 -1.61
CA LEU A 324 50.93 -0.83 -2.86
C LEU A 324 51.75 0.33 -3.47
N ALA A 325 51.34 1.58 -3.26
CA ALA A 325 52.06 2.76 -3.73
C ALA A 325 53.42 2.93 -3.03
N ILE A 326 53.53 2.58 -1.74
CA ILE A 326 54.78 2.68 -0.97
C ILE A 326 55.94 1.87 -1.60
N PRO A 327 55.84 0.56 -1.84
CA PRO A 327 56.92 -0.23 -2.42
C PRO A 327 57.20 0.16 -3.88
N THR A 328 56.18 0.51 -4.66
CA THR A 328 56.38 0.98 -6.05
C THR A 328 57.14 2.30 -6.08
N MET A 329 56.86 3.22 -5.16
CA MET A 329 57.61 4.47 -5.01
C MET A 329 59.05 4.21 -4.55
N ILE A 330 59.29 3.25 -3.64
CA ILE A 330 60.64 2.85 -3.22
C ILE A 330 61.43 2.28 -4.41
N VAL A 331 60.84 1.34 -5.16
CA VAL A 331 61.49 0.75 -6.34
C VAL A 331 61.78 1.81 -7.40
N ALA A 332 60.81 2.69 -7.69
CA ALA A 332 60.99 3.79 -8.62
C ALA A 332 62.11 4.75 -8.16
N SER A 333 62.19 5.05 -6.86
CA SER A 333 63.27 5.88 -6.31
C SER A 333 64.64 5.22 -6.50
N ARG A 334 64.75 3.91 -6.27
CA ARG A 334 65.99 3.13 -6.45
C ARG A 334 66.39 3.05 -7.93
N MET A 335 65.44 2.79 -8.83
CA MET A 335 65.67 2.83 -10.27
C MET A 335 66.13 4.21 -10.75
N SER A 336 65.55 5.29 -10.21
CA SER A 336 65.96 6.66 -10.56
C SER A 336 67.36 7.01 -10.05
N ALA A 337 67.77 6.48 -8.89
CA ALA A 337 69.12 6.64 -8.36
C ALA A 337 70.12 5.87 -9.24
N TRP A 338 69.83 4.62 -9.57
CA TRP A 338 70.65 3.82 -10.49
C TRP A 338 70.78 4.47 -11.87
N ALA A 339 69.71 5.03 -12.41
CA ALA A 339 69.74 5.75 -13.68
C ALA A 339 70.63 7.01 -13.61
N ARG A 340 70.66 7.71 -12.48
CA ARG A 340 71.56 8.85 -12.24
C ARG A 340 73.02 8.38 -12.11
N ASP A 341 73.27 7.31 -11.37
CA ASP A 341 74.63 6.75 -11.20
C ASP A 341 75.20 6.25 -12.53
N ARG A 342 74.37 5.62 -13.37
CA ARG A 342 74.78 5.18 -14.71
C ARG A 342 75.17 6.35 -15.61
N ARG A 343 74.42 7.47 -15.53
CA ARG A 343 74.76 8.72 -16.25
C ARG A 343 76.04 9.35 -15.72
N ALA A 344 76.25 9.36 -14.40
CA ALA A 344 77.50 9.86 -13.81
C ALA A 344 78.72 9.02 -14.20
N ALA A 345 78.59 7.69 -14.22
CA ALA A 345 79.65 6.78 -14.65
C ALA A 345 80.04 6.97 -16.13
N SER A 346 79.06 7.25 -17.01
CA SER A 346 79.33 7.55 -18.42
C SER A 346 80.04 8.90 -18.66
N VAL A 347 79.99 9.81 -17.69
CA VAL A 347 80.73 11.09 -17.74
C VAL A 347 82.17 10.92 -17.20
N GLY A 348 82.37 10.03 -16.23
CA GLY A 348 83.71 9.70 -15.70
C GLY A 348 84.64 9.07 -16.75
N SER A 349 84.10 8.24 -17.66
CA SER A 349 84.89 7.64 -18.76
C SER A 349 85.31 8.63 -19.86
N VAL A 350 84.79 9.85 -19.86
CA VAL A 350 85.16 10.90 -20.82
C VAL A 350 86.37 11.71 -20.34
N LEU A 351 86.69 11.68 -19.04
CA LEU A 351 87.81 12.44 -18.46
C LEU A 351 89.08 11.60 -18.19
N SER A 352 89.00 10.26 -18.27
CA SER A 352 90.17 9.36 -18.11
C SER A 352 90.89 9.03 -19.42
N ALA A 353 90.46 9.61 -20.56
CA ALA A 353 91.14 9.46 -21.84
C ALA A 353 92.06 10.66 -22.12
N MET A 354 93.18 10.75 -21.40
CA MET A 354 94.36 11.47 -21.89
C MET A 354 95.64 10.98 -21.18
N PRO A 355 96.59 10.45 -21.94
CA PRO A 355 97.92 11.03 -21.95
C PRO A 355 98.17 11.61 -23.35
N ARG A 356 98.40 12.92 -23.36
CA ARG A 356 98.86 13.68 -24.51
C ARG A 356 100.36 13.43 -24.64
N GLU A 357 100.77 12.46 -25.44
CA GLU A 357 102.16 12.43 -25.90
C GLU A 357 102.38 13.65 -26.80
N VAL A 358 103.18 14.57 -26.27
CA VAL A 358 103.65 15.76 -26.95
C VAL A 358 104.79 15.35 -27.87
N TYR A 359 104.59 15.59 -29.16
CA TYR A 359 105.61 15.55 -30.20
C TYR A 359 106.68 16.61 -29.91
N THR A 360 107.95 16.21 -29.80
CA THR A 360 109.08 17.12 -30.01
C THR A 360 109.98 16.57 -31.10
N ASP A 361 109.95 17.29 -32.21
CA ASP A 361 110.88 17.32 -33.32
C ASP A 361 112.29 17.71 -32.85
N GLY A 362 113.35 17.20 -33.51
CA GLY A 362 114.72 17.67 -33.31
C GLY A 362 115.85 16.64 -33.49
N GLY A 363 116.32 16.49 -34.74
CA GLY A 363 117.73 16.32 -35.16
C GLY A 363 118.58 15.17 -34.60
N GLU A 364 119.04 14.26 -35.46
CA GLU A 364 120.23 14.38 -36.33
C GLU A 364 120.17 13.35 -37.47
#